data_AF-A0A1C0TSS1-F1
#
_entry.id   AF-A0A1C0TSS1-F1
#
_cell.length_a   1.000
_cell.length_b   1.000
_cell.length_c   1.000
_cell.angle_alpha   90.00
_cell.angle_beta   90.00
_cell.angle_gamma   90.00
#
_symmetry.space_group_name_H-M   'P 1'
#
loop_
_entity.id
_entity.type
_entity.pdbx_description
1 polymer ?
#
loop_
_entity_poly.entity_id
_entity_poly.type
_entity_poly.pdbx_seq_one_letter_code
_entity_poly.pdbx_strand_id
1 'polypeptide(L)'
;MQRYLDACEDKAFCFGTFDCCLFVADWLKVVNGVDVAADFRGRYKSAIGAKRRLTRLGFSDVQSVFKHHLKPIDIAYAQRGDIALVEFEGDLVGGIVCMNSVYCVTNIGLSVLEMSVVNSCYSQVLSALGGAHG
;
A
#
# COMPACT_ATOMS: atom_id res chain seq x y z
N MET A 1 3.45 0.91 14.30
CA MET A 1 3.95 -0.06 13.32
C MET A 1 4.00 -1.48 13.87
N GLN A 2 4.85 -1.80 14.86
CA GLN A 2 5.02 -3.20 15.33
C GLN A 2 3.68 -3.91 15.63
N ARG A 3 2.84 -3.32 16.51
CA ARG A 3 1.50 -3.85 16.79
C ARG A 3 0.61 -4.08 15.57
N TYR A 4 0.77 -3.29 14.51
CA TYR A 4 0.02 -3.46 13.27
C TYR A 4 0.55 -4.66 12.47
N LEU A 5 1.87 -4.83 12.40
CA LEU A 5 2.49 -6.00 11.78
C LEU A 5 2.16 -7.29 12.54
N ASP A 6 2.26 -7.28 13.88
CA ASP A 6 1.90 -8.43 14.73
C ASP A 6 0.44 -8.85 14.48
N ALA A 7 -0.47 -7.88 14.36
CA ALA A 7 -1.89 -8.14 14.05
C ALA A 7 -2.13 -8.65 12.61
N CYS A 8 -1.09 -8.74 11.79
CA CYS A 8 -1.14 -9.22 10.42
C CYS A 8 -0.40 -10.55 10.20
N GLU A 9 0.41 -11.02 11.16
CA GLU A 9 1.23 -12.23 11.00
C GLU A 9 0.41 -13.48 10.64
N ASP A 10 -0.72 -13.69 11.31
CA ASP A 10 -1.57 -14.89 11.10
C ASP A 10 -2.64 -14.71 9.99
N LYS A 11 -2.63 -13.59 9.28
CA LYS A 11 -3.64 -13.32 8.24
C LYS A 11 -3.25 -13.96 6.92
N ALA A 12 -4.14 -14.81 6.41
CA ALA A 12 -4.05 -15.32 5.05
C ALA A 12 -4.40 -14.23 4.03
N PHE A 13 -3.68 -14.24 2.90
CA PHE A 13 -4.00 -13.41 1.75
C PHE A 13 -5.45 -13.56 1.29
N CYS A 14 -6.12 -12.43 1.06
CA CYS A 14 -7.47 -12.43 0.49
C CYS A 14 -7.77 -11.10 -0.21
N PHE A 15 -8.00 -11.16 -1.52
CA PHE A 15 -8.40 -10.00 -2.32
C PHE A 15 -9.61 -9.27 -1.72
N GLY A 16 -9.48 -7.96 -1.56
CA GLY A 16 -10.56 -7.09 -1.09
C GLY A 16 -10.71 -7.04 0.43
N THR A 17 -9.87 -7.77 1.17
CA THR A 17 -9.82 -7.73 2.65
C THR A 17 -8.40 -7.64 3.21
N PHE A 18 -7.48 -8.49 2.76
CA PHE A 18 -6.08 -8.51 3.17
C PHE A 18 -5.19 -8.82 1.95
N ASP A 19 -4.92 -7.76 1.18
CA ASP A 19 -4.01 -7.76 0.03
C ASP A 19 -3.03 -6.57 0.15
N CYS A 20 -2.05 -6.46 -0.74
CA CYS A 20 -0.99 -5.47 -0.64
C CYS A 20 -1.50 -4.02 -0.58
N CYS A 21 -2.55 -3.68 -1.32
CA CYS A 21 -3.12 -2.34 -1.35
C CYS A 21 -3.88 -2.03 -0.06
N LEU A 22 -4.69 -2.98 0.42
CA LEU A 22 -5.47 -2.78 1.64
C LEU A 22 -4.62 -2.86 2.91
N PHE A 23 -3.54 -3.63 2.90
CA PHE A 23 -2.53 -3.63 3.96
C PHE A 23 -1.88 -2.26 4.10
N VAL A 24 -1.38 -1.68 2.99
CA VAL A 24 -0.83 -0.32 3.00
C VAL A 24 -1.89 0.70 3.44
N ALA A 25 -3.12 0.61 2.93
CA ALA A 25 -4.19 1.53 3.29
C ALA A 25 -4.61 1.45 4.76
N ASP A 26 -4.64 0.25 5.34
CA ASP A 26 -4.89 0.06 6.78
C ASP A 26 -3.78 0.67 7.62
N TRP A 27 -2.51 0.53 7.22
CA TRP A 27 -1.41 1.21 7.89
C TRP A 27 -1.53 2.73 7.82
N LEU A 28 -1.82 3.27 6.63
CA LEU A 28 -2.07 4.71 6.45
C LEU A 28 -3.24 5.20 7.31
N LYS A 29 -4.30 4.40 7.44
CA LYS A 29 -5.44 4.69 8.32
C LYS A 29 -5.04 4.70 9.79
N VAL A 30 -4.16 3.80 10.23
CA VAL A 30 -3.60 3.80 11.59
C VAL A 30 -2.76 5.05 11.85
N VAL A 31 -1.95 5.49 10.88
CA VAL A 31 -1.07 6.66 11.02
C VAL A 31 -1.86 7.98 10.97
N ASN A 32 -2.82 8.10 10.04
CA ASN A 32 -3.45 9.37 9.70
C ASN A 32 -4.92 9.47 10.14
N GLY A 33 -5.55 8.39 10.57
CA GLY A 33 -6.97 8.33 10.88
C GLY A 33 -7.91 8.36 9.67
N VAL A 34 -7.38 8.39 8.44
CA VAL A 34 -8.15 8.50 7.19
C VAL A 34 -8.03 7.22 6.37
N ASP A 35 -9.17 6.72 5.89
CA ASP A 35 -9.23 5.51 5.04
C ASP A 35 -9.15 5.88 3.55
N VAL A 36 -7.94 5.89 3.01
CA VAL A 36 -7.69 6.19 1.57
C VAL A 36 -8.21 5.11 0.63
N ALA A 37 -8.59 3.94 1.15
CA ALA A 37 -9.07 2.80 0.35
C ALA A 37 -10.57 2.53 0.51
N ALA A 38 -11.36 3.49 1.01
CA ALA A 38 -12.80 3.34 1.19
C ALA A 38 -13.51 2.90 -0.10
N ASP A 39 -13.10 3.43 -1.25
CA ASP A 39 -13.63 3.04 -2.56
C ASP A 39 -13.19 1.65 -3.04
N PHE A 40 -12.18 1.03 -2.42
CA PHE A 40 -11.68 -0.28 -2.82
C PHE A 40 -12.26 -1.41 -1.96
N ARG A 41 -12.46 -1.17 -0.66
CA ARG A 41 -12.88 -2.19 0.31
C ARG A 41 -14.19 -2.87 -0.06
N GLY A 42 -14.18 -4.20 -0.06
CA GLY A 42 -15.36 -5.02 -0.36
C GLY A 42 -15.87 -4.91 -1.81
N ARG A 43 -15.13 -4.29 -2.73
CA ARG A 43 -15.55 -4.10 -4.13
C ARG A 43 -14.95 -5.13 -5.10
N TYR A 44 -14.07 -6.01 -4.63
CA TYR A 44 -13.47 -7.07 -5.42
C TYR A 44 -13.11 -8.27 -4.53
N LYS A 45 -12.94 -9.44 -5.16
CA LYS A 45 -12.58 -10.72 -4.49
C LYS A 45 -11.62 -11.59 -5.31
N SER A 46 -11.01 -11.00 -6.34
CA SER A 46 -10.08 -11.68 -7.25
C SER A 46 -9.16 -10.65 -7.92
N ALA A 47 -8.03 -11.11 -8.47
CA ALA A 47 -7.11 -10.27 -9.22
C ALA A 47 -7.79 -9.50 -10.38
N ILE A 48 -8.63 -10.19 -11.17
CA ILE A 48 -9.39 -9.58 -12.26
C ILE A 48 -10.37 -8.53 -11.70
N GLY A 49 -10.99 -8.80 -10.56
CA GLY A 49 -11.88 -7.86 -9.87
C GLY A 49 -11.14 -6.61 -9.41
N ALA A 50 -9.95 -6.77 -8.82
CA ALA A 50 -9.09 -5.67 -8.38
C ALA A 50 -8.71 -4.77 -9.57
N LYS A 51 -8.23 -5.38 -10.67
CA LYS A 51 -7.90 -4.65 -11.92
C LYS A 51 -9.11 -3.89 -12.48
N ARG A 52 -10.28 -4.53 -12.54
CA ARG A 52 -11.52 -3.85 -12.99
C ARG A 52 -11.90 -2.69 -12.07
N ARG A 53 -11.70 -2.82 -10.75
CA ARG A 53 -11.99 -1.74 -9.81
C ARG A 53 -11.05 -0.56 -10.02
N LEU A 54 -9.75 -0.81 -10.19
CA LEU A 54 -8.76 0.22 -10.55
C LEU A 54 -9.18 0.99 -11.79
N THR A 55 -9.44 0.29 -12.90
CA THR A 55 -9.85 0.92 -14.16
C THR A 55 -11.14 1.72 -14.01
N ARG A 56 -12.12 1.23 -13.25
CA ARG A 56 -13.39 1.95 -13.02
C ARG A 56 -13.22 3.25 -12.24
N LEU A 57 -12.19 3.33 -11.41
CA LEU A 57 -11.83 4.53 -10.65
C LEU A 57 -10.88 5.45 -11.43
N GLY A 58 -10.55 5.13 -12.68
CA GLY A 58 -9.69 5.94 -13.54
C GLY A 58 -8.19 5.67 -13.39
N PHE A 59 -7.81 4.59 -12.71
CA PHE A 59 -6.41 4.20 -12.51
C PHE A 59 -5.93 3.19 -13.56
N SER A 60 -4.72 3.38 -14.08
CA SER A 60 -4.08 2.46 -15.03
C SER A 60 -3.53 1.21 -14.36
N ASP A 61 -2.98 1.39 -13.16
CA ASP A 61 -2.21 0.40 -12.41
C ASP A 61 -2.11 0.79 -10.92
N VAL A 62 -1.49 -0.08 -10.12
CA VAL A 62 -1.28 0.15 -8.67
C VAL A 62 -0.41 1.39 -8.43
N GLN A 63 0.62 1.64 -9.24
CA GLN A 63 1.48 2.80 -9.06
C GLN A 63 0.71 4.12 -9.22
N SER A 64 -0.23 4.18 -10.17
CA SER A 64 -1.08 5.34 -10.39
C SER A 64 -1.99 5.65 -9.19
N VAL A 65 -2.44 4.62 -8.46
CA VAL A 65 -3.18 4.80 -7.19
C VAL A 65 -2.30 5.43 -6.12
N PHE A 66 -1.07 4.91 -5.95
CA PHE A 66 -0.16 5.40 -4.92
C PHE A 66 0.26 6.85 -5.21
N LYS A 67 0.56 7.18 -6.47
CA LYS A 67 0.85 8.56 -6.91
C LYS A 67 -0.33 9.50 -6.70
N HIS A 68 -1.56 9.02 -6.85
CA HIS A 68 -2.75 9.84 -6.66
C HIS A 68 -3.01 10.16 -5.19
N HIS A 69 -2.80 9.19 -4.29
CA HIS A 69 -3.14 9.34 -2.87
C HIS A 69 -1.98 9.78 -1.98
N LEU A 70 -0.72 9.53 -2.39
CA LEU A 70 0.45 9.66 -1.54
C LEU A 70 1.49 10.61 -2.14
N LYS A 71 2.27 11.23 -1.26
CA LYS A 71 3.38 12.11 -1.66
C LYS A 71 4.63 11.27 -1.96
N PRO A 72 5.21 11.32 -3.18
CA PRO A 72 6.45 10.60 -3.49
C PRO A 72 7.61 11.03 -2.61
N ILE A 73 8.48 10.06 -2.28
CA ILE A 73 9.74 10.23 -1.56
C ILE A 73 10.83 9.52 -2.37
N ASP A 74 12.01 10.13 -2.46
CA ASP A 74 13.18 9.47 -3.02
C ASP A 74 13.62 8.31 -2.11
N ILE A 75 13.91 7.15 -2.69
CA ILE A 75 14.20 5.90 -1.97
C ILE A 75 15.30 6.10 -0.91
N ALA A 76 16.31 6.94 -1.17
CA ALA A 76 17.40 7.22 -0.23
C ALA A 76 16.94 7.95 1.04
N TYR A 77 15.77 8.59 1.02
CA TYR A 77 15.16 9.28 2.15
C TYR A 77 13.97 8.53 2.75
N ALA A 78 13.67 7.32 2.27
CA ALA A 78 12.57 6.53 2.80
C ALA A 78 12.81 6.19 4.28
N GLN A 79 11.80 6.43 5.11
CA GLN A 79 11.88 6.19 6.54
C GLN A 79 11.03 4.99 6.95
N ARG A 80 11.28 4.48 8.16
CA ARG A 80 10.43 3.43 8.73
C ARG A 80 8.96 3.87 8.76
N GLY A 81 8.10 3.04 8.21
CA GLY A 81 6.67 3.29 8.10
C GLY A 81 6.25 3.91 6.77
N ASP A 82 7.18 4.47 5.98
CA ASP A 82 6.86 4.94 4.63
C ASP A 82 6.42 3.79 3.73
N ILE A 83 5.76 4.14 2.64
CA ILE A 83 5.16 3.19 1.72
C ILE A 83 6.12 2.93 0.57
N ALA A 84 6.32 1.67 0.21
CA ALA A 84 7.09 1.28 -0.97
C ALA A 84 6.22 0.52 -1.97
N LEU A 85 6.51 0.70 -3.25
CA LEU A 85 6.17 -0.26 -4.29
C LEU A 85 7.42 -1.05 -4.62
N VAL A 86 7.32 -2.37 -4.52
CA VAL A 86 8.42 -3.31 -4.78
C VAL A 86 8.06 -4.23 -5.93
N GLU A 87 9.07 -4.65 -6.68
CA GLU A 87 8.92 -5.65 -7.73
C GLU A 87 8.90 -7.06 -7.11
N PHE A 88 7.87 -7.84 -7.42
CA PHE A 88 7.73 -9.22 -6.97
C PHE A 88 7.04 -10.04 -8.05
N GLU A 89 7.71 -11.10 -8.53
CA GLU A 89 7.20 -12.00 -9.59
C GLU A 89 6.70 -11.29 -10.87
N GLY A 90 7.27 -10.12 -11.19
CA GLY A 90 6.90 -9.32 -12.37
C GLY A 90 5.74 -8.34 -12.14
N ASP A 91 5.18 -8.28 -10.94
CA ASP A 91 4.15 -7.32 -10.53
C ASP A 91 4.70 -6.31 -9.51
N LEU A 92 4.03 -5.15 -9.42
CA LEU A 92 4.28 -4.17 -8.35
C LEU A 92 3.40 -4.46 -7.14
N VAL A 93 4.03 -4.64 -5.98
CA VAL A 93 3.39 -4.93 -4.71
C VAL A 93 3.60 -3.78 -3.74
N GLY A 94 2.53 -3.35 -3.06
CA GLY A 94 2.61 -2.34 -2.00
C GLY A 94 3.10 -2.92 -0.67
N GLY A 95 3.93 -2.16 0.02
CA GLY A 95 4.44 -2.53 1.34
C GLY A 95 4.85 -1.35 2.21
N ILE A 96 5.29 -1.67 3.43
CA ILE A 96 5.70 -0.72 4.47
C ILE A 96 7.20 -0.88 4.71
N VAL A 97 7.94 0.22 4.55
CA VAL A 97 9.39 0.29 4.75
C VAL A 97 9.72 0.05 6.23
N CYS A 98 10.70 -0.83 6.49
CA CYS A 98 11.21 -1.11 7.82
C CYS A 98 12.72 -1.36 7.79
N MET A 99 13.52 -0.38 8.22
CA MET A 99 14.98 -0.45 8.23
C MET A 99 15.55 -0.88 6.86
N ASN A 100 15.91 -2.16 6.72
CA ASN A 100 16.55 -2.72 5.53
C ASN A 100 15.62 -3.66 4.73
N SER A 101 14.32 -3.62 5.00
CA SER A 101 13.32 -4.46 4.35
C SER A 101 11.99 -3.73 4.14
N VAL A 102 11.11 -4.36 3.38
CA VAL A 102 9.74 -3.90 3.14
C VAL A 102 8.78 -5.04 3.51
N TYR A 103 7.86 -4.78 4.43
CA TYR A 103 6.78 -5.70 4.75
C TYR A 103 5.69 -5.56 3.69
N CYS A 104 5.35 -6.64 3.01
CA CYS A 104 4.35 -6.71 1.96
C CYS A 104 3.32 -7.79 2.26
N VAL A 105 2.18 -7.77 1.57
CA VAL A 105 1.25 -8.90 1.56
C VAL A 105 1.29 -9.55 0.18
N THR A 106 1.78 -10.79 0.12
CA THR A 106 1.84 -11.63 -1.09
C THR A 106 0.76 -12.70 -1.03
N ASN A 107 0.74 -13.65 -1.97
CA ASN A 107 -0.20 -14.78 -1.97
C ASN A 107 -0.08 -15.72 -0.76
N ILE A 108 1.03 -15.68 -0.02
CA ILE A 108 1.24 -16.47 1.20
C ILE A 108 0.97 -15.69 2.50
N GLY A 109 0.52 -14.43 2.40
CA GLY A 109 0.29 -13.55 3.55
C GLY A 109 1.41 -12.53 3.75
N LEU A 110 1.67 -12.16 5.01
CA LEU A 110 2.71 -11.19 5.34
C LEU A 110 4.09 -11.73 4.93
N SER A 111 4.82 -10.97 4.13
CA SER A 111 6.13 -11.33 3.59
C SER A 111 7.10 -10.17 3.76
N VAL A 112 8.39 -10.48 3.84
CA VAL A 112 9.46 -9.49 3.98
C VAL A 112 10.32 -9.54 2.72
N LEU A 113 10.38 -8.41 2.02
CA LEU A 113 11.18 -8.25 0.80
C LEU A 113 12.34 -7.27 1.06
N GLU A 114 13.40 -7.38 0.27
CA GLU A 114 14.59 -6.54 0.42
C GLU A 114 14.37 -5.13 -0.13
N MET A 115 15.15 -4.16 0.37
CA MET A 115 15.16 -2.80 -0.19
C MET A 115 15.67 -2.74 -1.63
N SER A 116 16.44 -3.74 -2.09
CA SER A 116 17.00 -3.83 -3.44
C SER A 116 15.94 -3.94 -4.54
N VAL A 117 14.74 -4.42 -4.21
CA VAL A 117 13.62 -4.58 -5.15
C VAL A 117 12.62 -3.41 -5.10
N VAL A 118 12.94 -2.34 -4.37
CA VAL A 118 12.09 -1.14 -4.28
C VAL A 118 12.13 -0.37 -5.59
N ASN A 119 10.96 -0.15 -6.18
CA ASN A 119 10.76 0.63 -7.39
C ASN A 119 10.47 2.11 -7.08
N SER A 120 9.65 2.39 -6.05
CA SER A 120 9.34 3.77 -5.61
C SER A 120 8.88 3.84 -4.16
N CYS A 121 9.08 4.99 -3.52
CA CYS A 121 8.67 5.26 -2.14
C CYS A 121 7.70 6.46 -2.04
N TYR A 122 6.88 6.46 -0.99
CA TYR A 122 5.89 7.50 -0.69
C TYR A 122 5.79 7.72 0.82
N SER A 123 5.47 8.95 1.22
CA SER A 123 5.29 9.29 2.65
C SER A 123 4.11 8.56 3.25
N GLN A 124 4.29 8.06 4.47
CA GLN A 124 3.18 7.59 5.30
C GLN A 124 2.30 8.72 5.83
N VAL A 125 2.79 9.96 5.83
CA VAL A 125 2.03 11.13 6.28
C VAL A 125 1.27 11.68 5.07
N LEU A 126 -0.05 11.64 5.15
CA LEU A 126 -0.89 12.27 4.16
C LEU A 126 -0.75 13.78 4.29
N SER A 127 -0.53 14.48 3.18
CA SER A 127 -0.62 15.93 3.16
C SER A 127 -2.00 16.34 3.69
N ALA A 128 -2.06 17.33 4.58
CA ALA A 128 -3.33 17.93 4.96
C ALA A 128 -4.07 18.27 3.66
N LEU A 129 -5.28 17.72 3.47
CA LEU A 129 -6.15 18.09 2.36
C LEU A 129 -6.16 19.63 2.35
N GLY A 130 -5.60 20.21 1.28
CA GLY A 130 -5.48 21.65 1.16
C GLY A 130 -6.83 22.26 1.49
N GLY A 131 -6.83 23.19 2.46
CA GLY A 131 -8.00 23.96 2.80
C GLY A 131 -8.65 24.49 1.52
N ALA A 132 -9.98 24.44 1.52
CA ALA A 132 -10.84 24.91 0.44
C ALA A 132 -10.29 26.18 -0.23
N HIS A 133 -9.94 26.06 -1.51
CA HIS A 133 -10.15 27.16 -2.42
C HIS A 133 -11.62 27.14 -2.83
N GLY A 134 -12.39 28.04 -2.23
CA GLY A 134 -13.81 28.29 -2.48
C GLY A 134 -14.29 29.40 -1.56
#